data_AF-A0A4Q9MZC3-F1
#
_entry.id   AF-A0A4Q9MZC3-F1
#
_cell.length_a   1.000
_cell.length_b   1.000
_cell.length_c   1.000
_cell.angle_alpha   90.00
_cell.angle_beta   90.00
_cell.angle_gamma   90.00
#
_symmetry.space_group_name_H-M   'P 1'
#
loop_
_entity.id
_entity.type
_entity.pdbx_description
1 polymer ?
#
loop_
_entity_poly.entity_id
_entity_poly.type
_entity_poly.pdbx_seq_one_letter_code
_entity_poly.pdbx_strand_id
1 'polypeptide(L)'
;MRNPGDYHVAAHNTNVVLSWNILRAAAELRINRVAQASSVNVIPLVWTDLKDFEYFPLDEDHPTRVDEPYGLSKLICELQADTIVRRYPSMRIASLRLSWSLPRREYALRSDPERRKNDLWGYVQEDSAAEAFLLAVAGENGKWSGHERFFITASDTASDVPTMELYERYWKNVPIKEGKDLSGRKGFFDCSKAERLLGWVHKNPGE
;
A
#
# COMPACT_ATOMS: atom_id res chain seq x y z
N MET A 1 -18.97 -5.85 22.03
CA MET A 1 -17.59 -6.10 22.51
C MET A 1 -16.67 -5.70 21.37
N ARG A 2 -15.68 -4.82 21.58
CA ARG A 2 -14.69 -4.53 20.52
C ARG A 2 -13.90 -5.82 20.30
N ASN A 3 -14.10 -6.45 19.15
CA ASN A 3 -13.36 -7.65 18.75
C ASN A 3 -12.62 -7.28 17.46
N PRO A 4 -11.32 -6.96 17.52
CA PRO A 4 -10.54 -6.55 16.35
C PRO A 4 -10.28 -7.72 15.37
N GLY A 5 -11.13 -8.75 15.39
CA GLY A 5 -10.99 -9.96 14.61
C GLY A 5 -9.87 -10.84 15.14
N ASP A 6 -10.01 -11.40 16.35
CA ASP A 6 -9.00 -12.27 16.98
C ASP A 6 -8.55 -13.45 16.08
N TYR A 7 -9.33 -13.84 15.09
CA TYR A 7 -8.94 -14.82 14.05
C TYR A 7 -7.73 -14.36 13.21
N HIS A 8 -7.39 -13.07 13.21
CA HIS A 8 -6.22 -12.48 12.56
C HIS A 8 -4.97 -12.46 13.43
N VAL A 9 -5.02 -12.91 14.70
CA VAL A 9 -3.80 -13.03 15.54
C VAL A 9 -2.80 -13.99 14.90
N ALA A 10 -3.29 -15.06 14.26
CA ALA A 10 -2.45 -15.97 13.49
C ALA A 10 -1.80 -15.24 12.29
N ALA A 11 -2.53 -14.37 11.60
CA ALA A 11 -1.99 -13.57 10.51
C ALA A 11 -0.91 -12.60 11.03
N HIS A 12 -1.14 -11.95 12.17
CA HIS A 12 -0.16 -11.06 12.80
C HIS A 12 1.14 -11.79 13.11
N ASN A 13 1.08 -12.85 13.93
CA ASN A 13 2.27 -13.56 14.39
C ASN A 13 3.02 -14.21 13.21
N THR A 14 2.30 -14.80 12.26
CA THR A 14 2.91 -15.39 11.05
C THR A 14 3.66 -14.32 10.25
N ASN A 15 3.02 -13.19 9.96
CA ASN A 15 3.63 -12.13 9.17
C ASN A 15 4.88 -11.56 9.85
N VAL A 16 4.81 -11.25 11.15
CA VAL A 16 5.90 -10.64 11.92
C VAL A 16 7.12 -11.55 12.01
N VAL A 17 6.91 -12.85 12.25
CA VAL A 17 8.01 -13.84 12.35
C VAL A 17 8.61 -14.10 10.98
N LEU A 18 7.78 -14.25 9.94
CA LEU A 18 8.22 -14.51 8.57
C LEU A 18 9.11 -13.37 8.05
N SER A 19 8.64 -12.12 8.17
CA SER A 19 9.38 -10.96 7.66
C SER A 19 10.72 -10.79 8.36
N TRP A 20 10.76 -10.96 9.70
CA TRP A 20 12.01 -10.86 10.45
C TRP A 20 13.05 -11.87 9.98
N ASN A 21 12.64 -13.14 9.88
CA ASN A 21 13.54 -14.22 9.50
C ASN A 21 14.07 -14.05 8.07
N ILE A 22 13.22 -13.67 7.11
CA ILE A 22 13.64 -13.43 5.72
C ILE A 22 14.58 -12.24 5.61
N LEU A 23 14.23 -11.09 6.20
CA LEU A 23 15.05 -9.88 6.10
C LEU A 23 16.41 -10.08 6.75
N ARG A 24 16.45 -10.70 7.93
CA ARG A 24 17.70 -11.03 8.63
C ARG A 24 18.55 -12.01 7.83
N ALA A 25 17.96 -13.10 7.32
CA ALA A 25 18.70 -14.08 6.53
C ALA A 25 19.27 -13.46 5.24
N ALA A 26 18.47 -12.65 4.53
CA ALA A 26 18.93 -11.92 3.36
C ALA A 26 20.14 -11.02 3.68
N ALA A 27 20.08 -10.30 4.80
CA ALA A 27 21.16 -9.44 5.27
C ALA A 27 22.45 -10.24 5.56
N GLU A 28 22.35 -11.31 6.35
CA GLU A 28 23.48 -12.16 6.74
C GLU A 28 24.12 -12.87 5.53
N LEU A 29 23.31 -13.21 4.52
CA LEU A 29 23.75 -13.83 3.26
C LEU A 29 24.14 -12.83 2.17
N ARG A 30 24.13 -11.53 2.46
CA ARG A 30 24.48 -10.44 1.50
C ARG A 30 23.55 -10.38 0.27
N ILE A 31 22.31 -10.83 0.42
CA ILE A 31 21.25 -10.61 -0.57
C ILE A 31 20.76 -9.17 -0.38
N ASN A 32 21.37 -8.25 -1.12
CA ASN A 32 21.22 -6.81 -0.87
C ASN A 32 19.95 -6.18 -1.44
N ARG A 33 19.10 -6.93 -2.15
CA ARG A 33 17.89 -6.38 -2.78
C ARG A 33 16.69 -7.23 -2.40
N VAL A 34 15.75 -6.65 -1.66
CA VAL A 34 14.53 -7.32 -1.18
C VAL A 34 13.32 -6.45 -1.48
N ALA A 35 12.25 -7.05 -1.98
CA ALA A 35 10.93 -6.43 -2.03
C ALA A 35 9.97 -7.26 -1.19
N GLN A 36 9.27 -6.61 -0.27
CA GLN A 36 8.31 -7.25 0.61
C GLN A 36 6.90 -6.70 0.40
N ALA A 37 5.92 -7.58 0.53
CA ALA A 37 4.52 -7.21 0.47
C ALA A 37 4.07 -6.56 1.78
N SER A 38 3.94 -5.24 1.77
CA SER A 38 3.16 -4.48 2.75
C SER A 38 1.69 -4.41 2.30
N SER A 39 0.88 -3.52 2.88
CA SER A 39 -0.51 -3.31 2.48
C SER A 39 -0.89 -1.85 2.63
N VAL A 40 -1.86 -1.38 1.84
CA VAL A 40 -2.55 -0.11 2.12
C VAL A 40 -3.16 -0.07 3.52
N ASN A 41 -3.51 -1.23 4.11
CA ASN A 41 -4.06 -1.32 5.47
C ASN A 41 -3.05 -1.02 6.58
N VAL A 42 -1.83 -0.55 6.28
CA VAL A 42 -1.02 0.17 7.28
C VAL A 42 -1.60 1.55 7.60
N ILE A 43 -2.48 2.05 6.72
CA ILE A 43 -3.40 3.16 6.97
C ILE A 43 -4.74 2.57 7.45
N PRO A 44 -5.47 3.27 8.35
CA PRO A 44 -6.74 2.81 8.90
C PRO A 44 -7.88 2.69 7.86
N LEU A 45 -7.83 1.65 7.03
CA LEU A 45 -8.78 1.31 5.95
C LEU A 45 -9.80 0.24 6.39
N VAL A 46 -9.78 -0.95 5.80
CA VAL A 46 -10.90 -1.92 5.83
C VAL A 46 -11.16 -2.51 7.20
N TRP A 47 -10.09 -2.85 7.91
CA TRP A 47 -10.15 -3.72 9.10
C TRP A 47 -10.25 -2.98 10.42
N THR A 48 -10.05 -1.67 10.40
CA THR A 48 -10.05 -0.81 11.58
C THR A 48 -11.44 -0.22 11.83
N ASP A 49 -11.76 0.06 13.09
CA ASP A 49 -12.94 0.87 13.43
C ASP A 49 -12.66 2.37 13.28
N LEU A 50 -11.40 2.78 13.36
CA LEU A 50 -10.95 4.15 13.16
C LEU A 50 -10.98 4.52 11.67
N LYS A 51 -11.38 5.76 11.37
CA LYS A 51 -11.40 6.34 10.01
C LYS A 51 -10.92 7.79 10.08
N ASP A 52 -9.69 7.99 10.55
CA ASP A 52 -9.08 9.29 10.84
C ASP A 52 -8.12 9.75 9.74
N PHE A 53 -8.55 9.69 8.47
CA PHE A 53 -7.76 10.22 7.36
C PHE A 53 -7.49 11.71 7.58
N GLU A 54 -6.22 12.09 7.51
CA GLU A 54 -5.79 13.48 7.70
C GLU A 54 -5.88 14.28 6.40
N TYR A 55 -5.72 13.63 5.25
CA TYR A 55 -5.87 14.25 3.93
C TYR A 55 -6.01 13.21 2.81
N PHE A 56 -6.44 13.67 1.63
CA PHE A 56 -6.37 12.93 0.38
C PHE A 56 -5.62 13.67 -0.73
N PRO A 57 -5.03 12.95 -1.70
CA PRO A 57 -4.79 11.51 -1.71
C PRO A 57 -3.78 11.07 -0.63
N LEU A 58 -3.86 9.82 -0.21
CA LEU A 58 -2.93 9.19 0.73
C LEU A 58 -1.55 9.03 0.07
N ASP A 59 -0.51 9.54 0.70
CA ASP A 59 0.88 9.30 0.31
C ASP A 59 1.67 8.68 1.46
N GLU A 60 2.95 8.34 1.22
CA GLU A 60 3.75 7.61 2.20
C GLU A 60 3.98 8.34 3.53
N ASP A 61 3.74 9.65 3.61
CA ASP A 61 3.85 10.45 4.83
C ASP A 61 2.56 10.42 5.68
N HIS A 62 1.48 9.83 5.17
CA HIS A 62 0.23 9.71 5.93
C HIS A 62 0.44 8.82 7.18
N PRO A 63 -0.06 9.23 8.37
CA PRO A 63 0.09 8.44 9.59
C PRO A 63 -0.48 7.03 9.48
N THR A 64 0.27 6.06 10.03
CA THR A 64 -0.10 4.65 10.09
C THR A 64 -0.67 4.28 11.46
N ARG A 65 -1.94 4.63 11.73
CA ARG A 65 -2.62 4.49 13.03
C ARG A 65 -3.63 3.33 13.08
N VAL A 66 -3.18 2.14 12.70
CA VAL A 66 -4.00 0.93 12.70
C VAL A 66 -4.29 0.45 14.13
N ASP A 67 -5.50 -0.04 14.38
CA ASP A 67 -5.96 -0.60 15.66
C ASP A 67 -6.27 -2.10 15.58
N GLU A 68 -5.79 -2.77 14.52
CA GLU A 68 -6.11 -4.16 14.18
C GLU A 68 -4.84 -4.98 13.83
N PRO A 69 -4.88 -6.33 14.01
CA PRO A 69 -3.67 -7.16 13.96
C PRO A 69 -2.99 -7.28 12.58
N TYR A 70 -3.75 -7.33 11.48
CA TYR A 70 -3.21 -7.49 10.14
C TYR A 70 -2.39 -6.27 9.71
N GLY A 71 -2.98 -5.08 9.77
CA GLY A 71 -2.34 -3.80 9.45
C GLY A 71 -1.14 -3.56 10.35
N LEU A 72 -1.25 -3.87 11.65
CA LEU A 72 -0.14 -3.78 12.58
C LEU A 72 1.03 -4.69 12.15
N SER A 73 0.74 -5.91 11.71
CA SER A 73 1.78 -6.82 11.24
C SER A 73 2.53 -6.31 10.01
N LYS A 74 1.82 -5.63 9.10
CA LYS A 74 2.42 -4.99 7.93
C LYS A 74 3.25 -3.76 8.31
N LEU A 75 2.80 -2.98 9.28
CA LEU A 75 3.59 -1.88 9.83
C LEU A 75 4.88 -2.38 10.51
N ILE A 76 4.79 -3.46 11.29
CA ILE A 76 5.97 -4.09 11.92
C ILE A 76 6.96 -4.58 10.86
N CYS A 77 6.47 -5.17 9.76
CA CYS A 77 7.29 -5.57 8.62
C CYS A 77 8.11 -4.39 8.04
N GLU A 78 7.50 -3.19 7.94
CA GLU A 78 8.19 -1.96 7.52
C GLU A 78 9.23 -1.49 8.54
N LEU A 79 8.91 -1.55 9.84
CA LEU A 79 9.85 -1.18 10.93
C LEU A 79 11.05 -2.14 11.03
N GLN A 80 10.83 -3.43 10.75
CA GLN A 80 11.90 -4.42 10.66
C GLN A 80 12.84 -4.10 9.50
N ALA A 81 12.31 -3.71 8.33
CA ALA A 81 13.13 -3.26 7.21
C ALA A 81 13.97 -2.03 7.56
N ASP A 82 13.38 -1.01 8.20
CA ASP A 82 14.13 0.15 8.72
C ASP A 82 15.27 -0.27 9.67
N THR A 83 15.00 -1.26 10.53
CA THR A 83 15.99 -1.79 11.48
C THR A 83 17.13 -2.50 10.78
N ILE A 84 16.81 -3.33 9.79
CA ILE A 84 17.80 -4.09 9.04
C ILE A 84 18.69 -3.17 8.21
N VAL A 85 18.14 -2.17 7.49
CA VAL A 85 18.97 -1.26 6.69
C VAL A 85 19.89 -0.37 7.53
N ARG A 86 19.49 0.00 8.76
CA ARG A 86 20.39 0.66 9.72
C ARG A 86 21.59 -0.20 10.09
N ARG A 87 21.39 -1.51 10.22
CA ARG A 87 22.46 -2.47 10.58
C ARG A 87 23.27 -2.92 9.36
N TYR A 88 22.65 -3.00 8.19
CA TYR A 88 23.23 -3.46 6.93
C TYR A 88 22.99 -2.41 5.84
N PRO A 89 23.78 -1.32 5.80
CA PRO A 89 23.52 -0.18 4.91
C PRO A 89 23.66 -0.50 3.40
N SER A 90 24.25 -1.65 3.05
CA SER A 90 24.30 -2.12 1.66
C SER A 90 22.97 -2.67 1.17
N MET A 91 22.03 -2.96 2.07
CA MET A 91 20.72 -3.46 1.69
C MET A 91 19.83 -2.34 1.14
N ARG A 92 19.04 -2.73 0.15
CA ARG A 92 17.97 -1.97 -0.45
C ARG A 92 16.68 -2.77 -0.32
N ILE A 93 15.70 -2.23 0.40
CA ILE A 93 14.47 -2.92 0.77
C ILE A 93 13.26 -2.08 0.33
N ALA A 94 12.37 -2.63 -0.47
CA ALA A 94 11.11 -1.99 -0.84
C ALA A 94 9.95 -2.63 -0.07
N SER A 95 9.16 -1.82 0.63
CA SER A 95 7.88 -2.23 1.20
C SER A 95 6.74 -1.76 0.31
N LEU A 96 6.14 -2.69 -0.43
CA LEU A 96 5.09 -2.39 -1.39
C LEU A 96 3.73 -2.46 -0.72
N ARG A 97 3.10 -1.31 -0.51
CA ARG A 97 1.75 -1.16 0.07
C ARG A 97 0.71 -1.43 -1.01
N LEU A 98 0.41 -2.71 -1.18
CA LEU A 98 -0.57 -3.20 -2.16
C LEU A 98 -2.00 -2.88 -1.70
N SER A 99 -2.81 -2.37 -2.62
CA SER A 99 -4.27 -2.33 -2.49
C SER A 99 -4.87 -3.70 -2.85
N TRP A 100 -6.19 -3.78 -3.03
CA TRP A 100 -6.85 -5.03 -3.37
C TRP A 100 -6.36 -5.56 -4.72
N SER A 101 -5.54 -6.62 -4.68
CA SER A 101 -4.95 -7.24 -5.85
C SER A 101 -5.96 -8.14 -6.56
N LEU A 102 -6.11 -7.95 -7.86
CA LEU A 102 -7.08 -8.66 -8.70
C LEU A 102 -6.50 -8.97 -10.08
N PRO A 103 -6.96 -10.03 -10.75
CA PRO A 103 -6.48 -10.34 -12.10
C PRO A 103 -6.94 -9.30 -13.13
N ARG A 104 -8.15 -8.74 -12.98
CA ARG A 104 -8.71 -7.76 -13.91
C ARG A 104 -9.55 -6.69 -13.24
N ARG A 105 -9.59 -5.49 -13.85
CA ARG A 105 -10.33 -4.32 -13.36
C ARG A 105 -11.83 -4.55 -13.22
N GLU A 106 -12.45 -5.36 -14.08
CA GLU A 106 -13.90 -5.57 -14.07
C GLU A 106 -14.37 -6.29 -12.79
N TYR A 107 -13.50 -7.05 -12.12
CA TYR A 107 -13.81 -7.63 -10.81
C TYR A 107 -13.95 -6.56 -9.74
N ALA A 108 -13.18 -5.48 -9.84
CA ALA A 108 -13.22 -4.38 -8.89
C ALA A 108 -14.55 -3.60 -9.00
N LEU A 109 -15.06 -3.44 -10.24
CA LEU A 109 -16.31 -2.72 -10.55
C LEU A 109 -17.60 -3.46 -10.17
N ARG A 110 -17.55 -4.78 -9.96
CA ARG A 110 -18.73 -5.59 -9.54
C ARG A 110 -19.18 -5.31 -8.12
N SER A 111 -18.37 -4.62 -7.32
CA SER A 111 -18.68 -4.32 -5.93
C SER A 111 -19.50 -3.04 -5.82
N ASP A 112 -20.49 -3.06 -4.94
CA ASP A 112 -21.22 -1.84 -4.56
C ASP A 112 -20.24 -0.76 -4.03
N PRO A 113 -20.17 0.43 -4.66
CA PRO A 113 -19.28 1.50 -4.23
C PRO A 113 -19.49 1.88 -2.76
N GLU A 114 -20.71 1.81 -2.23
CA GLU A 114 -20.95 2.14 -0.82
C GLU A 114 -20.22 1.19 0.13
N ARG A 115 -20.13 -0.10 -0.24
CA ARG A 115 -19.42 -1.11 0.55
C ARG A 115 -17.91 -0.95 0.49
N ARG A 116 -17.40 -0.32 -0.57
CA ARG A 116 -15.97 -0.12 -0.84
C ARG A 116 -15.44 1.22 -0.32
N LYS A 117 -16.28 2.08 0.27
CA LYS A 117 -15.83 3.38 0.81
C LYS A 117 -14.65 3.27 1.80
N ASN A 118 -14.55 2.16 2.54
CA ASN A 118 -13.52 1.94 3.56
C ASN A 118 -12.17 1.45 2.99
N ASP A 119 -12.10 1.01 1.73
CA ASP A 119 -10.81 0.82 1.03
C ASP A 119 -10.54 1.89 -0.01
N LEU A 120 -11.34 2.96 0.01
CA LEU A 120 -11.25 4.10 -0.88
C LEU A 120 -11.30 3.69 -2.36
N TRP A 121 -12.03 2.60 -2.66
CA TRP A 121 -12.18 2.05 -4.00
C TRP A 121 -10.83 1.68 -4.65
N GLY A 122 -9.79 1.48 -3.84
CA GLY A 122 -8.46 1.13 -4.31
C GLY A 122 -8.40 -0.31 -4.82
N TYR A 123 -7.64 -0.53 -5.88
CA TYR A 123 -7.34 -1.84 -6.43
C TYR A 123 -6.00 -1.81 -7.16
N VAL A 124 -5.43 -2.97 -7.43
CA VAL A 124 -4.26 -3.11 -8.31
C VAL A 124 -4.41 -4.38 -9.13
N GLN A 125 -4.01 -4.33 -10.39
CA GLN A 125 -3.95 -5.56 -11.20
C GLN A 125 -2.71 -6.37 -10.84
N GLU A 126 -2.88 -7.68 -10.69
CA GLU A 126 -1.83 -8.63 -10.27
C GLU A 126 -0.55 -8.51 -11.11
N ASP A 127 -0.66 -8.42 -12.43
CA ASP A 127 0.49 -8.26 -13.33
C ASP A 127 1.25 -6.95 -13.08
N SER A 128 0.51 -5.86 -12.85
CA SER A 128 1.11 -4.56 -12.57
C SER A 128 1.73 -4.52 -11.16
N ALA A 129 1.11 -5.18 -10.18
CA ALA A 129 1.70 -5.37 -8.86
C ALA A 129 3.00 -6.19 -8.94
N ALA A 130 3.02 -7.28 -9.72
CA ALA A 130 4.21 -8.09 -9.95
C ALA A 130 5.34 -7.29 -10.63
N GLU A 131 5.00 -6.42 -11.58
CA GLU A 131 5.96 -5.48 -12.18
C GLU A 131 6.60 -4.56 -11.12
N ALA A 132 5.84 -4.08 -10.12
CA ALA A 132 6.40 -3.28 -9.03
C ALA A 132 7.46 -4.04 -8.22
N PHE A 133 7.22 -5.33 -7.92
CA PHE A 133 8.21 -6.19 -7.26
C PHE A 133 9.47 -6.36 -8.12
N LEU A 134 9.29 -6.59 -9.42
CA LEU A 134 10.42 -6.74 -10.34
C LEU A 134 11.24 -5.46 -10.42
N LEU A 135 10.59 -4.29 -10.56
CA LEU A 135 11.27 -2.99 -10.59
C LEU A 135 12.00 -2.70 -9.29
N ALA A 136 11.42 -3.05 -8.14
CA ALA A 136 12.05 -2.86 -6.84
C ALA A 136 13.33 -3.69 -6.66
N VAL A 137 13.36 -4.93 -7.15
CA VAL A 137 14.53 -5.83 -7.01
C VAL A 137 15.53 -5.64 -8.14
N ALA A 138 15.08 -5.59 -9.40
CA ALA A 138 15.94 -5.55 -10.57
C ALA A 138 16.34 -4.12 -10.97
N GLY A 139 15.57 -3.09 -10.62
CA GLY A 139 15.80 -1.72 -11.07
C GLY A 139 17.17 -1.17 -10.67
N GLU A 140 17.90 -0.61 -11.65
CA GLU A 140 19.28 -0.13 -11.49
C GLU A 140 19.41 1.40 -11.65
N ASN A 141 18.29 2.11 -11.61
CA ASN A 141 18.24 3.55 -11.86
C ASN A 141 18.96 4.42 -10.80
N GLY A 142 19.44 3.84 -9.70
CA GLY A 142 20.18 4.53 -8.65
C GLY A 142 19.39 5.60 -7.89
N LYS A 143 18.06 5.66 -8.05
CA LYS A 143 17.23 6.76 -7.51
C LYS A 143 16.93 6.64 -6.02
N TRP A 144 17.20 5.49 -5.41
CA TRP A 144 16.90 5.23 -4.00
C TRP A 144 17.80 4.14 -3.40
N SER A 145 17.94 4.18 -2.08
CA SER A 145 18.77 3.29 -1.26
C SER A 145 18.16 3.10 0.12
N GLY A 146 18.63 2.13 0.90
CA GLY A 146 18.08 1.86 2.22
C GLY A 146 16.67 1.26 2.13
N HIS A 147 15.74 1.72 2.96
CA HIS A 147 14.37 1.22 2.98
C HIS A 147 13.39 2.29 2.49
N GLU A 148 12.57 1.93 1.52
CA GLU A 148 11.52 2.78 0.99
C GLU A 148 10.17 2.06 0.99
N ARG A 149 9.11 2.83 1.25
CA ARG A 149 7.71 2.42 1.15
C ARG A 149 7.13 2.98 -0.13
N PHE A 150 6.21 2.23 -0.74
CA PHE A 150 5.56 2.61 -1.98
C PHE A 150 4.09 2.22 -1.96
N PHE A 151 3.19 3.16 -2.21
CA PHE A 151 1.84 2.80 -2.60
C PHE A 151 1.83 2.18 -3.99
N ILE A 152 1.27 0.97 -4.08
CA ILE A 152 1.14 0.22 -5.32
C ILE A 152 -0.36 -0.03 -5.52
N THR A 153 -1.00 0.93 -6.20
CA THR A 153 -2.43 0.91 -6.53
C THR A 153 -2.66 1.52 -7.91
N ALA A 154 -3.79 1.17 -8.53
CA ALA A 154 -4.27 1.82 -9.73
C ALA A 154 -4.44 3.33 -9.51
N SER A 155 -4.18 4.10 -10.57
CA SER A 155 -4.31 5.56 -10.56
C SER A 155 -5.76 6.04 -10.56
N ASP A 156 -6.72 5.13 -10.73
CA ASP A 156 -8.15 5.41 -10.74
C ASP A 156 -8.92 4.62 -9.67
N THR A 157 -10.20 4.97 -9.47
CA THR A 157 -11.09 4.26 -8.54
C THR A 157 -11.78 3.07 -9.19
N ALA A 158 -12.03 2.02 -8.41
CA ALA A 158 -12.87 0.89 -8.77
C ALA A 158 -14.38 1.21 -8.71
N SER A 159 -14.82 2.30 -9.32
CA SER A 159 -16.22 2.74 -9.34
C SER A 159 -16.50 3.58 -10.57
N ASP A 160 -17.62 3.42 -11.27
CA ASP A 160 -17.99 4.28 -12.42
C ASP A 160 -18.36 5.73 -12.02
N VAL A 161 -18.62 5.95 -10.73
CA VAL A 161 -18.93 7.27 -10.16
C VAL A 161 -17.67 8.16 -10.12
N PRO A 162 -17.74 9.44 -10.53
CA PRO A 162 -16.63 10.37 -10.41
C PRO A 162 -16.07 10.46 -8.98
N THR A 163 -14.75 10.54 -8.84
CA THR A 163 -14.09 10.49 -7.52
C THR A 163 -14.56 11.63 -6.60
N MET A 164 -14.77 12.84 -7.14
CA MET A 164 -15.29 13.96 -6.35
C MET A 164 -16.69 13.67 -5.78
N GLU A 165 -17.57 12.96 -6.50
CA GLU A 165 -18.88 12.60 -5.96
C GLU A 165 -18.79 11.58 -4.82
N LEU A 166 -17.86 10.62 -4.92
CA LEU A 166 -17.56 9.68 -3.85
C LEU A 166 -16.98 10.39 -2.62
N TYR A 167 -16.05 11.33 -2.85
CA TYR A 167 -15.49 12.19 -1.81
C TYR A 167 -16.57 13.00 -1.09
N GLU A 168 -17.41 13.73 -1.82
CA GLU A 168 -18.48 14.54 -1.23
C GLU A 168 -19.48 13.71 -0.41
N ARG A 169 -19.76 12.48 -0.86
CA ARG A 169 -20.72 11.59 -0.20
C ARG A 169 -20.18 10.97 1.09
N TYR A 170 -18.93 10.53 1.10
CA TYR A 170 -18.39 9.71 2.19
C TYR A 170 -17.30 10.38 3.02
N TRP A 171 -16.56 11.33 2.46
CA TRP A 171 -15.33 11.84 3.05
C TRP A 171 -15.13 13.36 2.96
N LYS A 172 -16.18 14.14 2.72
CA LYS A 172 -16.12 15.61 2.53
C LYS A 172 -15.42 16.41 3.63
N ASN A 173 -15.27 15.83 4.81
CA ASN A 173 -14.63 16.46 5.97
C ASN A 173 -13.11 16.20 6.03
N VAL A 174 -12.58 15.33 5.17
CA VAL A 174 -11.14 15.06 5.06
C VAL A 174 -10.56 16.04 4.03
N PRO A 175 -9.57 16.87 4.36
CA PRO A 175 -9.07 17.86 3.41
C PRO A 175 -8.39 17.21 2.21
N ILE A 176 -8.45 17.89 1.06
CA ILE A 176 -7.61 17.56 -0.09
C ILE A 176 -6.27 18.28 0.09
N LYS A 177 -5.15 17.54 0.04
CA LYS A 177 -3.79 18.06 0.21
C LYS A 177 -3.49 19.13 -0.85
N GLU A 178 -2.79 20.18 -0.45
CA GLU A 178 -2.45 21.30 -1.34
C GLU A 178 -1.74 20.82 -2.61
N GLY A 179 -2.15 21.35 -3.77
CA GLY A 179 -1.60 20.97 -5.08
C GLY A 179 -2.08 19.62 -5.62
N LYS A 180 -3.02 18.95 -4.93
CA LYS A 180 -3.67 17.72 -5.39
C LYS A 180 -5.12 17.97 -5.74
N ASP A 181 -5.67 17.10 -6.58
CA ASP A 181 -7.09 17.08 -6.94
C ASP A 181 -7.56 15.64 -7.12
N LEU A 182 -8.88 15.44 -7.00
CA LEU A 182 -9.55 14.16 -7.22
C LEU A 182 -10.45 14.22 -8.47
N SER A 183 -10.03 14.98 -9.50
CA SER A 183 -10.83 15.18 -10.70
C SER A 183 -11.01 13.89 -11.51
N GLY A 184 -12.14 13.81 -12.23
CA GLY A 184 -12.49 12.65 -13.04
C GLY A 184 -12.58 11.39 -12.19
N ARG A 185 -11.67 10.45 -12.44
CA ARG A 185 -11.62 9.14 -11.79
C ARG A 185 -10.35 8.91 -10.97
N LYS A 186 -9.54 9.94 -10.73
CA LYS A 186 -8.27 9.80 -9.97
C LYS A 186 -8.50 9.06 -8.65
N GLY A 187 -7.60 8.15 -8.31
CA GLY A 187 -7.65 7.38 -7.08
C GLY A 187 -7.37 8.22 -5.82
N PHE A 188 -7.67 7.63 -4.66
CA PHE A 188 -7.40 8.25 -3.35
C PHE A 188 -5.99 8.00 -2.82
N PHE A 189 -5.09 7.44 -3.62
CA PHE A 189 -3.71 7.15 -3.26
C PHE A 189 -2.77 7.80 -4.27
N ASP A 190 -1.70 8.39 -3.76
CA ASP A 190 -0.67 9.01 -4.57
C ASP A 190 0.48 8.03 -4.82
N CYS A 191 0.58 7.52 -6.04
CA CYS A 191 1.67 6.65 -6.47
C CYS A 191 2.87 7.40 -7.08
N SER A 192 2.92 8.74 -6.98
CA SER A 192 4.00 9.55 -7.58
C SER A 192 5.39 9.16 -7.08
N LYS A 193 5.51 8.64 -5.85
CA LYS A 193 6.80 8.15 -5.33
C LYS A 193 7.25 6.85 -6.02
N ALA A 194 6.32 5.92 -6.25
CA ALA A 194 6.59 4.69 -6.99
C ALA A 194 7.00 5.01 -8.44
N GLU A 195 6.32 5.95 -9.09
CA GLU A 195 6.71 6.44 -10.42
C GLU A 195 8.12 7.04 -10.39
N ARG A 196 8.39 7.96 -9.47
CA ARG A 196 9.68 8.65 -9.40
C ARG A 196 10.85 7.71 -9.15
N LEU A 197 10.73 6.82 -8.16
CA LEU A 197 11.85 6.02 -7.65
C LEU A 197 11.94 4.62 -8.30
N LEU A 198 10.81 4.00 -8.63
CA LEU A 198 10.78 2.68 -9.28
C LEU A 198 10.60 2.79 -10.80
N GLY A 199 10.06 3.90 -11.31
CA GLY A 199 9.56 3.97 -12.68
C GLY A 199 8.24 3.23 -12.85
N TRP A 200 7.53 2.95 -11.76
CA TRP A 200 6.30 2.17 -11.78
C TRP A 200 5.09 3.07 -11.96
N VAL A 201 4.27 2.76 -12.96
CA VAL A 201 2.94 3.31 -13.16
C VAL A 201 2.02 2.13 -13.35
N HIS A 202 0.86 2.15 -12.68
CA HIS A 202 -0.12 1.09 -12.86
C HIS A 202 -0.54 1.02 -14.34
N LYS A 203 -0.48 -0.18 -14.90
CA LYS A 203 -0.93 -0.44 -16.26
C LYS A 203 -2.25 -1.19 -16.18
N ASN A 204 -3.13 -0.95 -17.14
CA ASN A 204 -4.32 -1.76 -17.39
C ASN A 204 -4.02 -2.78 -18.49
N PRO A 205 -3.31 -3.90 -18.22
CA PRO A 205 -3.17 -4.94 -19.22
C PRO A 205 -4.56 -5.50 -19.54
N GLY A 206 -4.99 -5.34 -20.80
CA GLY A 206 -6.29 -5.80 -21.30
C GLY A 206 -7.34 -4.72 -21.58
N GLU A 207 -7.01 -3.44 -21.43
CA GLU A 207 -7.68 -2.34 -22.17
C GLU A 207 -7.03 -2.14 -23.56
#